data_AF-A0A0E3AZ79-F1
#
_entry.id   AF-A0A0E3AZ79-F1
#
_cell.length_a   1.000
_cell.length_b   1.000
_cell.length_c   1.000
_cell.angle_alpha   90.00
_cell.angle_beta   90.00
_cell.angle_gamma   90.00
#
_symmetry.space_group_name_H-M   'P 1'
#
loop_
_entity.id
_entity.type
_entity.pdbx_description
1 polymer ?
#
loop_
_entity_poly.entity_id
_entity_poly.type
_entity_poly.pdbx_seq_one_letter_code
_entity_poly.pdbx_strand_id
1 'polypeptide(L)'
;MRYDQKFGFLVFVFLFLFDCNYHYYVQKTSIESGSIPNLAKVKIAYIGFRPYFTEMTTSSSETRVYTANLMYPDRTVFKFQNGVYASDLKSTGYRKDVPSDKVKKFVQDYLNEVKDSGVLELTYVTSVEKKGEERIFKLKDIGADYYVIGIHTPAFQTSKHFGSSMLQLFSSIFSVISFGLIPSYASLQAGTEIKIYDKNLNRLTSIKYDHGYSVLGAVWASSVPEECHRMGCNVLKQVTSPPKFVYQELGAQFEMDVVNFIQARSVFRK
;
A
#
# COMPACT_ATOMS: atom_id res chain seq x y z
N MET A 1 -16.68 48.85 28.82
CA MET A 1 -15.70 48.17 27.93
C MET A 1 -14.99 47.01 28.63
N ARG A 2 -15.74 46.03 29.19
CA ARG A 2 -15.14 44.82 29.81
C ARG A 2 -15.76 43.51 29.28
N TYR A 3 -16.73 43.64 28.37
CA TYR A 3 -17.50 42.56 27.77
C TYR A 3 -16.86 42.09 26.44
N ASP A 4 -16.37 43.02 25.62
CA ASP A 4 -15.70 42.72 24.35
C ASP A 4 -14.39 41.92 24.52
N GLN A 5 -13.65 42.17 25.60
CA GLN A 5 -12.38 41.49 25.87
C GLN A 5 -12.58 40.02 26.31
N LYS A 6 -13.68 39.73 27.01
CA LYS A 6 -14.06 38.35 27.38
C LYS A 6 -14.63 37.58 26.19
N PHE A 7 -15.38 38.25 25.33
CA PHE A 7 -15.93 37.67 24.11
C PHE A 7 -14.80 37.32 23.11
N GLY A 8 -13.83 38.23 22.93
CA GLY A 8 -12.64 37.96 22.12
C GLY A 8 -11.81 36.78 22.63
N PHE A 9 -11.61 36.65 23.95
CA PHE A 9 -10.91 35.52 24.55
C PHE A 9 -11.67 34.19 24.38
N LEU A 10 -12.99 34.17 24.57
CA LEU A 10 -13.83 32.99 24.32
C LEU A 10 -13.83 32.56 22.86
N VAL A 11 -13.85 33.51 21.92
CA VAL A 11 -13.74 33.24 20.48
C VAL A 11 -12.35 32.72 20.14
N PHE A 12 -11.27 33.27 20.72
CA PHE A 12 -9.91 32.76 20.52
C PHE A 12 -9.75 31.32 21.04
N VAL A 13 -10.29 31.02 22.23
CA VAL A 13 -10.31 29.66 22.79
C VAL A 13 -11.15 28.73 21.91
N PHE A 14 -12.31 29.17 21.41
CA PHE A 14 -13.13 28.38 20.49
C PHE A 14 -12.40 28.08 19.16
N LEU A 15 -11.62 29.02 18.63
CA LEU A 15 -10.84 28.82 17.40
C LEU A 15 -9.72 27.79 17.59
N PHE A 16 -9.11 27.71 18.77
CA PHE A 16 -8.11 26.67 19.09
C PHE A 16 -8.72 25.28 19.30
N LEU A 17 -10.00 25.18 19.66
CA LEU A 17 -10.67 23.90 19.94
C LEU A 17 -11.10 23.12 18.68
N PHE A 18 -11.01 23.72 17.49
CA PHE A 18 -11.36 23.05 16.23
C PHE A 18 -10.15 22.49 15.45
N ASP A 19 -8.92 22.72 15.93
CA ASP A 19 -7.69 22.29 15.26
C ASP A 19 -7.21 20.92 15.79
N CYS A 20 -8.06 19.89 15.73
CA CYS A 20 -7.62 18.53 16.06
C CYS A 20 -6.63 18.02 15.00
N ASN A 21 -5.43 17.64 15.44
CA ASN A 21 -4.36 17.15 14.60
C ASN A 21 -4.19 15.64 14.76
N TYR A 22 -3.74 14.99 13.70
CA TYR A 22 -3.36 13.56 13.73
C TYR A 22 -1.86 13.38 13.58
N HIS A 23 -1.28 12.65 14.51
CA HIS A 23 0.11 12.20 14.47
C HIS A 23 0.17 10.71 14.12
N TYR A 24 0.83 10.39 13.02
CA TYR A 24 1.04 9.03 12.56
C TYR A 24 2.42 8.53 12.98
N TYR A 25 2.42 7.46 13.76
CA TYR A 25 3.61 6.73 14.16
C TYR A 25 3.79 5.55 13.19
N VAL A 26 4.61 5.77 12.17
CA VAL A 26 4.93 4.77 11.13
C VAL A 26 6.31 4.17 11.38
N GLN A 27 6.49 2.92 10.95
CA GLN A 27 7.79 2.26 11.01
C GLN A 27 8.72 2.87 9.96
N LYS A 28 9.89 3.34 10.40
CA LYS A 28 10.93 3.86 9.52
C LYS A 28 12.01 2.81 9.29
N THR A 29 12.49 2.73 8.05
CA THR A 29 13.62 1.87 7.69
C THR A 29 14.93 2.63 7.91
N SER A 30 15.92 1.98 8.53
CA SER A 30 17.26 2.53 8.75
C SER A 30 18.25 2.25 7.62
N ILE A 31 17.77 1.68 6.50
CA ILE A 31 18.61 1.27 5.37
C ILE A 31 18.71 2.43 4.38
N GLU A 32 19.92 2.99 4.26
CA GLU A 32 20.23 3.96 3.21
C GLU A 32 20.38 3.24 1.86
N SER A 33 19.82 3.83 0.79
CA SER A 33 19.82 3.26 -0.57
C SER A 33 21.21 2.95 -1.11
N GLY A 34 22.26 3.64 -0.63
CA GLY A 34 23.66 3.40 -1.02
C GLY A 34 24.22 2.02 -0.61
N SER A 35 23.51 1.24 0.21
CA SER A 35 23.94 -0.08 0.66
C SER A 35 23.49 -1.24 -0.23
N ILE A 36 22.57 -1.02 -1.18
CA ILE A 36 21.95 -2.10 -1.96
C ILE A 36 22.93 -2.64 -3.01
N PRO A 37 23.24 -3.96 -3.01
CA PRO A 37 24.12 -4.56 -4.00
C PRO A 37 23.60 -4.37 -5.43
N ASN A 38 24.52 -4.16 -6.38
CA ASN A 38 24.15 -3.97 -7.79
C ASN A 38 24.14 -5.32 -8.54
N LEU A 39 22.99 -5.69 -9.09
CA LEU A 39 22.77 -6.87 -9.93
C LEU A 39 22.78 -6.54 -11.43
N ALA A 40 23.83 -5.86 -11.92
CA ALA A 40 23.91 -5.32 -13.28
C ALA A 40 23.63 -6.33 -14.43
N LYS A 41 23.72 -7.64 -14.17
CA LYS A 41 23.47 -8.69 -15.17
C LYS A 41 22.08 -9.33 -15.09
N VAL A 42 21.28 -9.03 -14.07
CA VAL A 42 19.97 -9.64 -13.83
C VAL A 42 18.87 -8.64 -14.11
N LYS A 43 17.91 -9.00 -14.95
CA LYS A 43 16.77 -8.14 -15.30
C LYS A 43 15.59 -8.45 -14.39
N ILE A 44 15.26 -7.52 -13.50
CA ILE A 44 14.13 -7.65 -12.57
C ILE A 44 12.98 -6.75 -13.04
N ALA A 45 11.79 -7.34 -13.17
CA ALA A 45 10.55 -6.62 -13.47
C ALA A 45 9.65 -6.54 -12.23
N TYR A 46 9.37 -5.33 -11.76
CA TYR A 46 8.49 -5.08 -10.61
C TYR A 46 7.05 -4.84 -11.06
N ILE A 47 6.09 -5.37 -10.31
CA ILE A 47 4.65 -5.27 -10.56
C ILE A 47 3.97 -4.89 -9.24
N GLY A 48 3.01 -3.98 -9.27
CA GLY A 48 2.29 -3.51 -8.07
C GLY A 48 3.04 -2.42 -7.30
N PHE A 49 3.19 -2.59 -5.98
CA PHE A 49 3.65 -1.55 -5.04
C PHE A 49 2.79 -0.28 -5.12
N ARG A 50 1.46 -0.48 -5.12
CA ARG A 50 0.48 0.59 -5.23
C ARG A 50 -0.37 0.68 -3.98
N PRO A 51 -0.61 1.89 -3.44
CA PRO A 51 -1.54 2.06 -2.35
C PRO A 51 -2.97 1.84 -2.86
N TYR A 52 -3.90 1.60 -1.94
CA TYR A 52 -5.32 1.59 -2.25
C TYR A 52 -5.95 2.94 -1.94
N PHE A 53 -7.01 3.26 -2.67
CA PHE A 53 -8.00 4.24 -2.24
C PHE A 53 -9.36 3.56 -2.10
N THR A 54 -10.16 4.08 -1.18
CA THR A 54 -11.54 3.60 -0.99
C THR A 54 -12.51 4.52 -1.71
N GLU A 55 -13.40 3.93 -2.49
CA GLU A 55 -14.50 4.62 -3.18
C GLU A 55 -15.84 3.99 -2.77
N MET A 56 -16.89 4.81 -2.66
CA MET A 56 -18.26 4.33 -2.45
C MET A 56 -18.91 4.09 -3.81
N THR A 57 -19.12 2.83 -4.17
CA THR A 57 -19.57 2.43 -5.51
C THR A 57 -21.10 2.32 -5.63
N THR A 58 -21.81 2.01 -4.55
CA THR A 58 -23.28 2.09 -4.51
C THR A 58 -23.75 2.71 -3.20
N SER A 59 -24.73 3.61 -3.31
CA SER A 59 -25.45 4.20 -2.20
C SER A 59 -26.95 4.10 -2.50
N SER A 60 -27.57 2.99 -2.12
CA SER A 60 -29.04 2.91 -2.02
C SER A 60 -29.46 3.37 -0.61
N SER A 61 -30.76 3.58 -0.38
CA SER A 61 -31.31 3.91 0.94
C SER A 61 -31.01 2.87 2.02
N GLU A 62 -30.62 1.65 1.63
CA GLU A 62 -30.41 0.51 2.55
C GLU A 62 -28.99 -0.08 2.51
N THR A 63 -28.20 0.15 1.45
CA THR A 63 -26.85 -0.44 1.31
C THR A 63 -25.83 0.55 0.79
N ARG A 64 -24.72 0.66 1.54
CA ARG A 64 -23.49 1.35 1.13
C ARG A 64 -22.42 0.30 0.86
N VAL A 65 -21.94 0.23 -0.38
CA VAL A 65 -20.82 -0.65 -0.76
C VAL A 65 -19.57 0.18 -0.96
N TYR A 66 -18.48 -0.23 -0.31
CA TYR A 66 -17.17 0.38 -0.45
C TYR A 66 -16.25 -0.57 -1.23
N THR A 67 -15.50 -0.02 -2.17
CA THR A 67 -14.54 -0.76 -2.98
C THR A 67 -13.16 -0.15 -2.79
N ALA A 68 -12.17 -0.99 -2.52
CA ALA A 68 -10.77 -0.59 -2.50
C ALA A 68 -10.15 -0.82 -3.88
N ASN A 69 -9.65 0.23 -4.49
CA ASN A 69 -9.03 0.20 -5.81
C ASN A 69 -7.56 0.60 -5.70
N LEU A 70 -6.67 -0.06 -6.47
CA LEU A 70 -5.28 0.40 -6.61
C LEU A 70 -5.24 1.82 -7.18
N MET A 71 -4.42 2.68 -6.59
CA MET A 71 -4.25 4.07 -7.00
C MET A 71 -3.26 4.17 -8.17
N TYR A 72 -3.65 4.87 -9.24
CA TYR A 72 -2.80 5.18 -10.39
C TYR A 72 -2.76 6.70 -10.60
N PRO A 73 -1.64 7.28 -11.06
CA PRO A 73 -0.38 6.63 -11.43
C PRO A 73 0.52 6.31 -10.22
N ASP A 74 0.10 6.68 -9.02
CA ASP A 74 0.90 6.61 -7.80
C ASP A 74 1.44 5.22 -7.43
N ARG A 75 2.69 5.21 -6.99
CA ARG A 75 3.35 4.04 -6.40
C ARG A 75 3.89 4.40 -5.02
N THR A 76 3.92 3.43 -4.12
CA THR A 76 4.52 3.59 -2.79
C THR A 76 6.03 3.65 -2.89
N VAL A 77 6.62 2.79 -3.72
CA VAL A 77 8.03 2.87 -4.11
C VAL A 77 8.10 3.54 -5.49
N PHE A 78 8.82 4.66 -5.59
CA PHE A 78 8.88 5.39 -6.85
C PHE A 78 9.77 4.69 -7.88
N LYS A 79 10.92 4.18 -7.44
CA LYS A 79 11.92 3.55 -8.29
C LYS A 79 12.78 2.59 -7.46
N PHE A 80 13.14 1.48 -8.07
CA PHE A 80 14.15 0.56 -7.56
C PHE A 80 15.50 0.80 -8.24
N GLN A 81 16.60 0.57 -7.54
CA GLN A 81 17.96 0.66 -8.10
C GLN A 81 18.25 -0.52 -9.06
N ASN A 82 17.76 -1.71 -8.73
CA ASN A 82 17.99 -2.96 -9.44
C ASN A 82 16.72 -3.44 -10.12
N GLY A 83 16.52 -3.04 -11.37
CA GLY A 83 15.37 -3.41 -12.17
C GLY A 83 14.43 -2.25 -12.43
N VAL A 84 13.32 -2.54 -13.09
CA VAL A 84 12.35 -1.53 -13.54
C VAL A 84 10.94 -2.06 -13.39
N TYR A 85 9.95 -1.17 -13.40
CA TYR A 85 8.57 -1.60 -13.40
C TYR A 85 8.16 -2.19 -14.74
N ALA A 86 7.27 -3.19 -14.70
CA ALA A 86 6.75 -3.85 -15.89
C ALA A 86 6.05 -2.89 -16.85
N SER A 87 5.45 -1.81 -16.35
CA SER A 87 4.83 -0.74 -17.16
C SER A 87 5.81 -0.04 -18.10
N ASP A 88 7.10 -0.01 -17.73
CA ASP A 88 8.13 0.76 -18.41
C ASP A 88 8.88 -0.10 -19.42
N LEU A 89 8.61 -1.41 -19.43
CA LEU A 89 9.21 -2.39 -20.33
C LEU A 89 8.39 -2.54 -21.61
N LYS A 90 9.08 -2.55 -22.75
CA LYS A 90 8.47 -2.84 -24.05
C LYS A 90 8.50 -4.34 -24.31
N SER A 91 7.35 -4.90 -24.69
CA SER A 91 7.25 -6.28 -25.13
C SER A 91 7.78 -6.44 -26.56
N THR A 92 8.64 -7.43 -26.79
CA THR A 92 9.12 -7.82 -28.13
C THR A 92 8.29 -8.93 -28.75
N GLY A 93 7.27 -9.44 -28.05
CA GLY A 93 6.41 -10.52 -28.53
C GLY A 93 5.77 -11.31 -27.39
N TYR A 94 5.50 -12.59 -27.64
CA TYR A 94 4.93 -13.51 -26.65
C TYR A 94 5.83 -14.73 -26.47
N ARG A 95 6.07 -15.09 -25.22
CA ARG A 95 6.80 -16.31 -24.84
C ARG A 95 5.93 -17.53 -25.13
N LYS A 96 6.44 -18.44 -25.98
CA LYS A 96 5.76 -19.70 -26.35
C LYS A 96 6.18 -20.88 -25.48
N ASP A 97 7.26 -20.73 -24.75
CA ASP A 97 7.86 -21.72 -23.85
C ASP A 97 7.17 -21.79 -22.47
N VAL A 98 6.37 -20.78 -22.12
CA VAL A 98 5.56 -20.79 -20.89
C VAL A 98 4.12 -21.22 -21.22
N PRO A 99 3.63 -22.34 -20.65
CA PRO A 99 2.26 -22.82 -20.90
C PRO A 99 1.19 -21.82 -20.47
N SER A 100 0.09 -21.74 -21.24
CA SER A 100 -1.05 -20.85 -20.96
C SER A 100 -1.62 -21.07 -19.55
N ASP A 101 -1.69 -22.31 -19.06
CA ASP A 101 -2.20 -22.61 -17.71
C ASP A 101 -1.34 -22.01 -16.60
N LYS A 102 -0.01 -21.93 -16.81
CA LYS A 102 0.88 -21.27 -15.84
C LYS A 102 0.65 -19.77 -15.82
N VAL A 103 0.47 -19.15 -17.00
CA VAL A 103 0.16 -17.72 -17.10
C VAL A 103 -1.20 -17.42 -16.48
N LYS A 104 -2.20 -18.26 -16.74
CA LYS A 104 -3.53 -18.18 -16.13
C LYS A 104 -3.46 -18.25 -14.61
N LYS A 105 -2.71 -19.21 -14.05
CA LYS A 105 -2.52 -19.34 -12.61
C LYS A 105 -1.86 -18.10 -12.02
N PHE A 106 -0.80 -17.59 -12.65
CA PHE A 106 -0.15 -16.34 -12.22
C PHE A 106 -1.12 -15.15 -12.19
N VAL A 107 -1.93 -14.98 -13.25
CA VAL A 107 -2.97 -13.94 -13.34
C VAL A 107 -4.00 -14.11 -12.22
N GLN A 108 -4.50 -15.33 -12.01
CA GLN A 108 -5.48 -15.62 -10.96
C GLN A 108 -4.91 -15.39 -9.56
N ASP A 109 -3.69 -15.84 -9.29
CA ASP A 109 -3.01 -15.65 -8.00
C ASP A 109 -2.87 -14.16 -7.66
N TYR A 110 -2.62 -13.30 -8.65
CA TYR A 110 -2.57 -11.86 -8.44
C TYR A 110 -3.97 -11.24 -8.25
N LEU A 111 -4.91 -11.53 -9.15
CA LEU A 111 -6.27 -10.99 -9.08
C LEU A 111 -7.04 -11.50 -7.85
N ASN A 112 -6.69 -12.64 -7.28
CA ASN A 112 -7.29 -13.11 -6.04
C ASN A 112 -7.00 -12.17 -4.86
N GLU A 113 -5.85 -11.49 -4.88
CA GLU A 113 -5.42 -10.55 -3.84
C GLU A 113 -5.97 -9.14 -4.09
N VAL A 114 -5.75 -8.60 -5.30
CA VAL A 114 -6.03 -7.19 -5.63
C VAL A 114 -7.34 -6.97 -6.40
N LYS A 115 -8.04 -8.05 -6.73
CA LYS A 115 -9.30 -8.07 -7.49
C LYS A 115 -9.16 -7.31 -8.82
N ASP A 116 -10.26 -6.81 -9.37
CA ASP A 116 -10.32 -6.19 -10.69
C ASP A 116 -9.41 -4.96 -10.83
N SER A 117 -9.09 -4.30 -9.71
CA SER A 117 -8.21 -3.12 -9.70
C SER A 117 -6.76 -3.42 -10.13
N GLY A 118 -6.35 -4.69 -10.09
CA GLY A 118 -5.03 -5.14 -10.56
C GLY A 118 -4.97 -5.57 -12.02
N VAL A 119 -6.08 -5.57 -12.75
CA VAL A 119 -6.08 -6.03 -14.15
C VAL A 119 -5.10 -5.22 -14.99
N LEU A 120 -5.01 -3.91 -14.77
CA LEU A 120 -4.08 -3.03 -15.49
C LEU A 120 -2.62 -3.44 -15.31
N GLU A 121 -2.18 -3.75 -14.08
CA GLU A 121 -0.82 -4.23 -13.80
C GLU A 121 -0.48 -5.50 -14.59
N LEU A 122 -1.45 -6.42 -14.70
CA LEU A 122 -1.27 -7.65 -15.46
C LEU A 122 -1.21 -7.42 -16.96
N THR A 123 -1.84 -6.36 -17.48
CA THR A 123 -1.77 -6.07 -18.93
C THR A 123 -0.36 -5.73 -19.39
N TYR A 124 0.53 -5.27 -18.50
CA TYR A 124 1.92 -4.99 -18.87
C TYR A 124 2.75 -6.26 -19.07
N VAL A 125 2.36 -7.36 -18.42
CA VAL A 125 3.13 -8.61 -18.40
C VAL A 125 2.43 -9.73 -19.18
N THR A 126 1.10 -9.69 -19.27
CA THR A 126 0.30 -10.76 -19.87
C THR A 126 -0.67 -10.21 -20.90
N SER A 127 -1.18 -11.08 -21.76
CA SER A 127 -2.32 -10.80 -22.62
C SER A 127 -3.27 -11.99 -22.65
N VAL A 128 -4.54 -11.72 -22.96
CA VAL A 128 -5.57 -12.74 -23.09
C VAL A 128 -6.08 -12.69 -24.53
N GLU A 129 -6.00 -13.80 -25.23
CA GLU A 129 -6.60 -13.98 -26.54
C GLU A 129 -7.83 -14.87 -26.44
N LYS A 130 -8.94 -14.44 -27.00
CA LYS A 130 -10.15 -15.24 -27.10
C LYS A 130 -10.09 -16.06 -28.39
N LYS A 131 -9.99 -17.39 -28.28
CA LYS A 131 -10.15 -18.32 -29.40
C LYS A 131 -11.44 -19.11 -29.20
N GLY A 132 -12.53 -18.64 -29.80
CA GLY A 132 -13.86 -19.22 -29.59
C GLY A 132 -14.34 -19.05 -28.14
N GLU A 133 -14.63 -20.17 -27.47
CA GLU A 133 -15.00 -20.20 -26.05
C GLU A 133 -13.79 -20.23 -25.10
N GLU A 134 -12.61 -20.61 -25.59
CA GLU A 134 -11.41 -20.71 -24.78
C GLU A 134 -10.65 -19.39 -24.70
N ARG A 135 -10.17 -19.06 -23.49
CA ARG A 135 -9.29 -17.92 -23.22
C ARG A 135 -7.86 -18.41 -23.10
N ILE A 136 -7.02 -18.01 -24.04
CA ILE A 136 -5.59 -18.33 -24.05
C ILE A 136 -4.83 -17.20 -23.37
N PHE A 137 -4.11 -17.53 -22.31
CA PHE A 137 -3.29 -16.59 -21.55
C PHE A 137 -1.86 -16.64 -22.10
N LYS A 138 -1.31 -15.50 -22.48
CA LYS A 138 0.04 -15.37 -23.04
C LYS A 138 0.89 -14.49 -22.16
N LEU A 139 2.15 -14.88 -21.98
CA LEU A 139 3.16 -14.07 -21.32
C LEU A 139 3.87 -13.19 -22.36
N LYS A 140 3.92 -11.88 -22.10
CA LYS A 140 4.67 -10.94 -22.93
C LYS A 140 6.16 -11.17 -22.72
N ASP A 141 6.92 -11.13 -23.81
CA ASP A 141 8.38 -11.19 -23.71
C ASP A 141 8.94 -9.80 -23.43
N ILE A 142 9.13 -9.52 -22.14
CA ILE A 142 9.71 -8.26 -21.66
C ILE A 142 11.19 -8.40 -21.27
N GLY A 143 11.79 -9.56 -21.55
CA GLY A 143 13.20 -9.83 -21.25
C GLY A 143 13.55 -9.87 -19.75
N ALA A 144 12.59 -10.11 -18.86
CA ALA A 144 12.82 -10.22 -17.43
C ALA A 144 13.31 -11.62 -17.02
N ASP A 145 14.33 -11.67 -16.15
CA ASP A 145 14.83 -12.89 -15.51
C ASP A 145 14.01 -13.25 -14.27
N TYR A 146 13.49 -12.23 -13.58
CA TYR A 146 12.66 -12.35 -12.38
C TYR A 146 11.49 -11.38 -12.44
N TYR A 147 10.33 -11.83 -11.94
CA TYR A 147 9.16 -10.99 -11.72
C TYR A 147 8.95 -10.84 -10.21
N VAL A 148 8.86 -9.60 -9.74
CA VAL A 148 8.67 -9.28 -8.32
C VAL A 148 7.35 -8.56 -8.17
N ILE A 149 6.41 -9.20 -7.49
CA ILE A 149 5.09 -8.64 -7.22
C ILE A 149 5.07 -8.10 -5.79
N GLY A 150 4.75 -6.83 -5.61
CA GLY A 150 4.48 -6.23 -4.30
C GLY A 150 3.00 -5.91 -4.12
N ILE A 151 2.40 -6.43 -3.05
CA ILE A 151 0.99 -6.21 -2.71
C ILE A 151 0.91 -5.66 -1.28
N HIS A 152 0.29 -4.50 -1.11
CA HIS A 152 0.01 -3.97 0.22
C HIS A 152 -1.25 -4.62 0.79
N THR A 153 -1.26 -4.86 2.08
CA THR A 153 -2.38 -5.41 2.83
C THR A 153 -2.52 -4.65 4.16
N PRO A 154 -3.72 -4.57 4.75
CA PRO A 154 -5.03 -4.85 4.15
C PRO A 154 -5.47 -3.75 3.17
N ALA A 155 -6.44 -4.05 2.30
CA ALA A 155 -7.01 -3.06 1.36
C ALA A 155 -7.85 -1.99 2.07
N PHE A 156 -8.45 -2.34 3.20
CA PHE A 156 -9.17 -1.44 4.11
C PHE A 156 -8.47 -1.45 5.46
N GLN A 157 -8.40 -0.30 6.13
CA GLN A 157 -7.83 -0.17 7.47
C GLN A 157 -8.57 -1.09 8.43
N THR A 158 -7.80 -1.86 9.18
CA THR A 158 -8.29 -2.72 10.26
C THR A 158 -7.42 -2.52 11.48
N SER A 159 -8.01 -2.64 12.66
CA SER A 159 -7.26 -2.57 13.92
C SER A 159 -6.35 -3.78 14.07
N LYS A 160 -5.19 -3.59 14.71
CA LYS A 160 -4.17 -4.65 14.86
C LYS A 160 -4.72 -5.88 15.58
N HIS A 161 -5.44 -5.66 16.69
CA HIS A 161 -6.10 -6.71 17.47
C HIS A 161 -7.46 -6.22 18.01
N PHE A 162 -8.29 -7.14 18.51
CA PHE A 162 -9.60 -6.79 19.11
C PHE A 162 -9.50 -5.77 20.25
N GLY A 163 -8.48 -5.88 21.12
CA GLY A 163 -8.24 -4.92 22.21
C GLY A 163 -7.94 -3.50 21.72
N SER A 164 -7.21 -3.35 20.60
CA SER A 164 -6.97 -2.03 19.99
C SER A 164 -8.24 -1.39 19.44
N SER A 165 -9.20 -2.19 18.96
CA SER A 165 -10.52 -1.67 18.52
C SER A 165 -11.31 -1.07 19.69
N MET A 166 -11.28 -1.72 20.86
CA MET A 166 -11.94 -1.19 22.06
C MET A 166 -11.26 0.09 22.55
N LEU A 167 -9.93 0.10 22.62
CA LEU A 167 -9.17 1.29 23.01
C LEU A 167 -9.45 2.45 22.04
N GLN A 168 -9.52 2.20 20.75
CA GLN A 168 -9.90 3.19 19.75
C GLN A 168 -11.30 3.73 19.97
N LEU A 169 -12.29 2.86 20.21
CA LEU A 169 -13.66 3.28 20.43
C LEU A 169 -13.79 4.15 21.69
N PHE A 170 -13.23 3.70 22.82
CA PHE A 170 -13.28 4.47 24.07
C PHE A 170 -12.50 5.79 23.97
N SER A 171 -11.25 5.75 23.48
CA SER A 171 -10.45 6.97 23.33
C SER A 171 -11.08 7.99 22.39
N SER A 172 -11.74 7.52 21.32
CA SER A 172 -12.48 8.41 20.39
C SER A 172 -13.68 9.06 21.07
N ILE A 173 -14.46 8.33 21.86
CA ILE A 173 -15.61 8.89 22.59
C ILE A 173 -15.15 9.95 23.59
N PHE A 174 -14.14 9.64 24.40
CA PHE A 174 -13.62 10.61 25.37
C PHE A 174 -12.93 11.79 24.70
N SER A 175 -12.29 11.59 23.55
CA SER A 175 -11.72 12.67 22.75
C SER A 175 -12.82 13.61 22.25
N VAL A 176 -13.92 13.09 21.71
CA VAL A 176 -15.06 13.92 21.26
C VAL A 176 -15.67 14.70 22.43
N ILE A 177 -15.94 14.05 23.56
CA ILE A 177 -16.53 14.71 24.75
C ILE A 177 -15.59 15.78 25.32
N SER A 178 -14.28 15.56 25.26
CA SER A 178 -13.27 16.49 25.77
C SER A 178 -12.77 17.49 24.72
N PHE A 179 -13.44 17.60 23.55
CA PHE A 179 -13.02 18.45 22.44
C PHE A 179 -11.55 18.25 22.03
N GLY A 180 -11.09 17.00 22.00
CA GLY A 180 -9.74 16.62 21.59
C GLY A 180 -8.65 16.89 22.63
N LEU A 181 -8.99 17.29 23.86
CA LEU A 181 -8.03 17.39 24.97
C LEU A 181 -7.53 16.01 25.42
N ILE A 182 -8.46 15.05 25.55
CA ILE A 182 -8.11 13.62 25.68
C ILE A 182 -7.83 13.09 24.27
N PRO A 183 -6.70 12.41 24.05
CA PRO A 183 -6.35 11.92 22.73
C PRO A 183 -7.25 10.76 22.30
N SER A 184 -7.57 10.73 21.01
CA SER A 184 -8.01 9.51 20.33
C SER A 184 -6.77 8.70 19.92
N TYR A 185 -6.82 7.39 20.08
CA TYR A 185 -5.71 6.50 19.72
C TYR A 185 -6.20 5.32 18.91
N ALA A 186 -5.55 5.03 17.79
CA ALA A 186 -5.80 3.83 17.00
C ALA A 186 -4.48 3.09 16.73
N SER A 187 -4.54 1.76 16.73
CA SER A 187 -3.43 0.92 16.27
C SER A 187 -3.93 0.05 15.12
N LEU A 188 -3.34 0.26 13.94
CA LEU A 188 -3.86 -0.20 12.65
C LEU A 188 -2.88 -1.16 11.98
N GLN A 189 -3.41 -2.09 11.21
CA GLN A 189 -2.63 -3.03 10.41
C GLN A 189 -2.17 -2.37 9.12
N ALA A 190 -0.91 -2.65 8.76
CA ALA A 190 -0.37 -2.45 7.44
C ALA A 190 0.73 -3.47 7.21
N GLY A 191 0.79 -3.98 6.00
CA GLY A 191 1.68 -5.05 5.60
C GLY A 191 1.95 -5.01 4.12
N THR A 192 3.01 -5.68 3.71
CA THR A 192 3.35 -5.87 2.30
C THR A 192 3.76 -7.31 2.09
N GLU A 193 3.21 -7.94 1.07
CA GLU A 193 3.67 -9.24 0.61
C GLU A 193 4.41 -9.07 -0.71
N ILE A 194 5.66 -9.54 -0.74
CA ILE A 194 6.51 -9.56 -1.92
C ILE A 194 6.66 -11.00 -2.40
N LYS A 195 6.11 -11.29 -3.58
CA LYS A 195 6.19 -12.61 -4.22
C LYS A 195 7.21 -12.54 -5.36
N ILE A 196 8.23 -13.39 -5.31
CA ILE A 196 9.30 -13.45 -6.32
C ILE A 196 9.08 -14.67 -7.21
N TYR A 197 9.08 -14.47 -8.52
CA TYR A 197 8.92 -15.49 -9.54
C TYR A 197 10.14 -15.53 -10.47
N ASP A 198 10.45 -16.70 -11.01
CA ASP A 198 11.44 -16.81 -12.09
C ASP A 198 10.86 -16.41 -13.45
N LYS A 199 11.72 -16.37 -14.48
CA LYS A 199 11.35 -16.10 -15.87
C LYS A 199 10.23 -16.98 -16.45
N ASN A 200 9.95 -18.13 -15.83
CA ASN A 200 8.94 -19.10 -16.26
C ASN A 200 7.68 -19.07 -15.37
N LEU A 201 7.53 -18.01 -14.56
CA LEU A 201 6.42 -17.80 -13.61
C LEU A 201 6.33 -18.87 -12.51
N ASN A 202 7.42 -19.56 -12.18
CA ASN A 202 7.43 -20.40 -10.99
C ASN A 202 7.69 -19.52 -9.78
N ARG A 203 6.82 -19.59 -8.77
CA ARG A 203 6.99 -18.85 -7.51
C ARG A 203 8.19 -19.40 -6.75
N LEU A 204 9.13 -18.53 -6.43
CA LEU A 204 10.39 -18.87 -5.77
C LEU A 204 10.33 -18.65 -4.26
N THR A 205 9.73 -17.54 -3.83
CA THR A 205 9.52 -17.22 -2.43
C THR A 205 8.38 -16.21 -2.26
N SER A 206 7.87 -16.08 -1.04
CA SER A 206 6.99 -15.00 -0.61
C SER A 206 7.52 -14.41 0.69
N ILE A 207 7.77 -13.11 0.73
CA ILE A 207 8.27 -12.38 1.89
C ILE A 207 7.14 -11.50 2.41
N LYS A 208 6.78 -11.63 3.68
CA LYS A 208 5.72 -10.85 4.32
C LYS A 208 6.33 -9.86 5.31
N TYR A 209 5.93 -8.61 5.19
CA TYR A 209 6.31 -7.52 6.09
C TYR A 209 5.08 -7.08 6.88
N ASP A 210 5.22 -6.98 8.20
CA ASP A 210 4.27 -6.29 9.08
C ASP A 210 4.87 -4.94 9.46
N HIS A 211 4.19 -3.87 9.11
CA HIS A 211 4.51 -2.49 9.46
C HIS A 211 3.25 -1.77 9.90
N GLY A 212 2.48 -2.43 10.79
CA GLY A 212 1.39 -1.77 11.51
C GLY A 212 1.83 -0.45 12.11
N TYR A 213 0.91 0.50 12.14
CA TYR A 213 1.16 1.88 12.54
C TYR A 213 0.14 2.30 13.59
N SER A 214 0.45 3.36 14.32
CA SER A 214 -0.47 3.93 15.29
C SER A 214 -0.78 5.37 14.96
N VAL A 215 -1.97 5.82 15.33
CA VAL A 215 -2.45 7.17 15.10
C VAL A 215 -2.91 7.77 16.42
N LEU A 216 -2.47 8.99 16.70
CA LEU A 216 -2.89 9.78 17.85
C LEU A 216 -3.56 11.06 17.35
N GLY A 217 -4.83 11.26 17.69
CA GLY A 217 -5.57 12.48 17.37
C GLY A 217 -5.82 13.32 18.61
N ALA A 218 -5.32 14.56 18.66
CA ALA A 218 -5.58 15.51 19.74
C ALA A 218 -5.36 16.96 19.27
N VAL A 219 -5.92 17.93 20.00
CA VAL A 219 -5.72 19.37 19.69
C VAL A 219 -4.27 19.83 19.93
N TRP A 220 -3.58 19.18 20.87
CA TRP A 220 -2.18 19.46 21.20
C TRP A 220 -1.20 18.58 20.44
N ALA A 221 -1.67 17.58 19.69
CA ALA A 221 -0.79 16.72 18.91
C ALA A 221 -0.16 17.52 17.76
N SER A 222 1.10 17.22 17.44
CA SER A 222 1.71 17.69 16.20
C SER A 222 1.13 16.92 15.01
N SER A 223 0.89 17.62 13.90
CA SER A 223 0.46 16.97 12.67
C SER A 223 1.65 16.30 11.99
N VAL A 224 1.62 14.98 11.88
CA VAL A 224 2.64 14.23 11.15
C VAL A 224 1.95 13.14 10.34
N PRO A 225 1.96 13.19 9.00
CA PRO A 225 2.52 14.26 8.16
C PRO A 225 1.75 15.61 8.28
N GLU A 226 2.34 16.71 7.81
CA GLU A 226 1.75 18.06 7.93
C GLU A 226 0.38 18.19 7.25
N GLU A 227 0.14 17.41 6.18
CA GLU A 227 -1.13 17.32 5.48
C GLU A 227 -2.29 16.80 6.35
N CYS A 228 -1.99 16.20 7.51
CA CYS A 228 -2.98 15.73 8.47
C CYS A 228 -3.46 16.80 9.47
N HIS A 229 -3.06 18.06 9.28
CA HIS A 229 -3.47 19.18 10.12
C HIS A 229 -4.97 19.44 9.96
N ARG A 230 -5.64 19.91 11.02
CA ARG A 230 -7.09 20.26 11.00
C ARG A 230 -7.99 19.16 10.45
N MET A 231 -7.81 17.92 10.93
CA MET A 231 -8.56 16.76 10.46
C MET A 231 -8.40 16.44 8.95
N GLY A 232 -7.34 16.92 8.28
CA GLY A 232 -7.10 16.65 6.85
C GLY A 232 -7.02 15.16 6.50
N CYS A 233 -6.44 14.35 7.39
CA CYS A 233 -6.35 12.89 7.25
C CYS A 233 -7.53 12.13 7.89
N ASN A 234 -8.67 12.81 8.06
CA ASN A 234 -9.85 12.42 8.83
C ASN A 234 -10.05 10.90 9.01
N VAL A 235 -9.54 10.38 10.14
CA VAL A 235 -9.62 8.97 10.54
C VAL A 235 -11.07 8.55 10.86
N LEU A 236 -11.98 9.52 11.01
CA LEU A 236 -13.39 9.28 11.27
C LEU A 236 -14.17 8.81 10.02
N LYS A 237 -13.54 8.73 8.84
CA LYS A 237 -14.15 8.02 7.71
C LYS A 237 -14.20 6.53 8.04
N GLN A 238 -15.42 6.03 8.22
CA GLN A 238 -15.75 4.69 8.69
C GLN A 238 -15.07 3.54 7.91
N VAL A 239 -14.74 3.75 6.63
CA VAL A 239 -14.03 2.79 5.78
C VAL A 239 -13.02 3.56 4.94
N THR A 240 -11.73 3.36 5.22
CA THR A 240 -10.62 3.93 4.44
C THR A 240 -9.54 2.91 4.21
N SER A 241 -8.66 3.13 3.25
CA SER A 241 -7.46 2.33 3.01
C SER A 241 -6.27 2.88 3.81
N PRO A 242 -5.27 2.05 4.17
CA PRO A 242 -4.07 2.56 4.82
C PRO A 242 -3.38 3.64 3.96
N PRO A 243 -2.93 4.77 4.54
CA PRO A 243 -2.34 5.87 3.78
C PRO A 243 -1.05 5.46 3.05
N LYS A 244 -0.78 6.10 1.91
CA LYS A 244 0.40 5.83 1.08
C LYS A 244 1.72 5.95 1.85
N PHE A 245 1.85 6.97 2.70
CA PHE A 245 3.09 7.26 3.45
C PHE A 245 3.50 6.15 4.43
N VAL A 246 2.58 5.29 4.84
CA VAL A 246 2.88 4.12 5.70
C VAL A 246 3.84 3.15 5.01
N TYR A 247 3.85 3.12 3.67
CA TYR A 247 4.64 2.19 2.87
C TYR A 247 5.86 2.83 2.20
N GLN A 248 5.91 4.16 2.11
CA GLN A 248 6.85 4.88 1.24
C GLN A 248 8.32 4.69 1.65
N GLU A 249 8.61 4.65 2.95
CA GLU A 249 9.99 4.56 3.45
C GLU A 249 10.56 3.14 3.39
N LEU A 250 9.75 2.12 3.07
CA LEU A 250 10.16 0.71 3.12
C LEU A 250 10.78 0.21 1.80
N GLY A 251 10.76 1.01 0.73
CA GLY A 251 11.20 0.59 -0.60
C GLY A 251 12.64 0.08 -0.65
N ALA A 252 13.57 0.71 0.06
CA ALA A 252 14.97 0.28 0.12
C ALA A 252 15.14 -1.08 0.79
N GLN A 253 14.38 -1.35 1.86
CA GLN A 253 14.38 -2.65 2.52
C GLN A 253 13.82 -3.75 1.62
N PHE A 254 12.69 -3.47 0.96
CA PHE A 254 12.10 -4.40 0.00
C PHE A 254 13.07 -4.79 -1.11
N GLU A 255 13.81 -3.81 -1.63
CA GLU A 255 14.78 -4.05 -2.67
C GLU A 255 15.99 -4.86 -2.17
N MET A 256 16.53 -4.48 -1.02
CA MET A 256 17.65 -5.17 -0.39
C MET A 256 17.35 -6.67 -0.21
N ASP A 257 16.18 -7.01 0.33
CA ASP A 257 15.79 -8.40 0.59
C ASP A 257 15.57 -9.19 -0.72
N VAL A 258 15.00 -8.54 -1.74
CA VAL A 258 14.86 -9.12 -3.09
C VAL A 258 16.23 -9.40 -3.73
N VAL A 259 17.13 -8.41 -3.69
CA VAL A 259 18.48 -8.50 -4.25
C VAL A 259 19.29 -9.60 -3.55
N ASN A 260 19.27 -9.61 -2.22
CA ASN A 260 19.97 -10.62 -1.41
C ASN A 260 19.46 -12.04 -1.73
N PHE A 261 18.14 -12.21 -1.87
CA PHE A 261 17.55 -13.49 -2.25
C PHE A 261 18.01 -13.95 -3.65
N ILE A 262 18.00 -13.05 -4.64
CA ILE A 262 18.42 -13.37 -6.01
C ILE A 262 19.92 -13.69 -6.04
N GLN A 263 20.74 -12.92 -5.35
CA GLN A 263 22.19 -13.11 -5.27
C GLN A 263 22.53 -14.45 -4.64
N ALA A 264 21.94 -14.77 -3.47
CA ALA A 264 22.15 -16.05 -2.80
C ALA A 264 21.85 -17.22 -3.74
N ARG A 265 20.76 -17.14 -4.50
CA ARG A 265 20.39 -18.20 -5.46
C ARG A 265 21.33 -18.30 -6.67
N SER A 266 21.91 -17.19 -7.11
CA SER A 266 22.88 -17.20 -8.22
C SER A 266 24.18 -17.93 -7.86
N VAL A 267 24.57 -17.89 -6.58
CA VAL A 267 25.74 -18.60 -6.05
C VAL A 267 25.53 -20.12 -6.10
N PHE A 268 24.32 -20.60 -5.78
CA PHE A 268 23.99 -22.04 -5.82
C PHE A 268 23.79 -22.63 -7.22
N ARG A 269 23.79 -21.80 -8.28
CA ARG A 269 23.66 -22.26 -9.68
C ARG A 269 24.99 -22.32 -10.44
N LYS A 270 26.10 -21.95 -9.80
CA LYS A 270 27.47 -22.23 -10.28
C LYS A 270 27.94 -23.57 -9.75
#